data_AF-A0A958RZX1-F1
#
_entry.id   AF-A0A958RZX1-F1
#
_cell.length_a   1.000
_cell.length_b   1.000
_cell.length_c   1.000
_cell.angle_alpha   90.00
_cell.angle_beta   90.00
_cell.angle_gamma   90.00
#
_symmetry.space_group_name_H-M   'P 1'
#
loop_
_entity.id
_entity.type
_entity.pdbx_description
1 polymer ?
#
loop_
_entity_poly.entity_id
_entity_poly.type
_entity_poly.pdbx_seq_one_letter_code
_entity_poly.pdbx_strand_id
1 'polypeptide(L)' 'ELIMEFEKEFDIQIPDDQAENIATVGQAISYIEAAK' A
#
# COMPACT_ATOMS: atom_id res chain seq x y z
N GLU A 1 5.58 -10.10 0.54
CA GLU A 1 4.32 -9.47 1.00
C GLU A 1 3.91 -8.52 -0.10
N LEU A 2 2.73 -8.66 -0.70
CA LEU A 2 2.38 -7.87 -1.89
C LEU A 2 2.40 -6.36 -1.61
N ILE A 3 2.08 -5.96 -0.37
CA ILE A 3 2.20 -4.57 0.12
C ILE A 3 3.66 -4.13 0.20
N MET A 4 4.55 -4.93 0.78
CA MET A 4 5.98 -4.60 0.94
C MET A 4 6.72 -4.52 -0.41
N GLU A 5 6.32 -5.32 -1.40
CA GLU A 5 6.80 -5.16 -2.78
C GLU A 5 6.37 -3.79 -3.36
N PHE A 6 5.13 -3.35 -3.11
CA PHE A 6 4.66 -2.03 -3.53
C PHE A 6 5.35 -0.89 -2.80
N GLU A 7 5.59 -1.01 -1.49
CA GLU A 7 6.36 -0.04 -0.72
C GLU A 7 7.73 0.22 -1.34
N LYS A 8 8.43 -0.85 -1.72
CA LYS A 8 9.75 -0.76 -2.32
C LYS A 8 9.73 -0.23 -3.76
N GLU A 9 8.75 -0.65 -4.56
CA GLU A 9 8.64 -0.25 -5.97
C GLU A 9 8.20 1.22 -6.10
N PHE A 10 7.33 1.68 -5.20
CA PHE A 10 6.80 3.05 -5.21
C PHE A 10 7.49 3.99 -4.22
N ASP A 11 8.49 3.51 -3.47
CA ASP A 11 9.22 4.25 -2.41
C ASP A 11 8.26 4.89 -1.39
N ILE A 12 7.23 4.13 -1.00
CA ILE A 12 6.23 4.53 0.00
C ILE A 12 6.37 3.66 1.25
N GLN A 13 5.87 4.16 2.39
CA GLN A 13 5.70 3.36 3.60
C GLN A 13 4.21 3.29 3.94
N ILE A 14 3.67 2.07 3.97
CA ILE A 14 2.30 1.81 4.41
C ILE A 14 2.43 1.25 5.83
N PRO A 15 1.93 1.94 6.86
CA PRO A 15 2.00 1.41 8.21
C PRO A 15 1.14 0.14 8.33
N ASP A 16 1.58 -0.80 9.15
CA ASP A 16 0.99 -2.15 9.24
C ASP A 16 -0.53 -2.11 9.54
N ASP A 17 -0.97 -1.13 10.33
CA ASP A 17 -2.38 -0.90 10.66
C ASP A 17 -3.23 -0.52 9.44
N GLN A 18 -2.69 0.25 8.50
CA GLN A 18 -3.32 0.57 7.22
C GLN A 18 -3.24 -0.61 6.27
N ALA A 19 -2.10 -1.32 6.23
CA ALA A 19 -1.91 -2.49 5.41
C ALA A 19 -2.90 -3.62 5.74
N GLU A 20 -3.21 -3.84 7.03
CA GLU A 20 -4.24 -4.77 7.49
C GLU A 20 -5.66 -4.38 7.02
N ASN A 21 -5.92 -3.08 6.82
CA ASN A 21 -7.19 -2.57 6.32
C ASN A 21 -7.32 -2.64 4.78
N ILE A 22 -6.20 -2.87 4.07
CA ILE A 22 -6.17 -3.04 2.61
C ILE A 22 -6.50 -4.50 2.29
N ALA A 23 -7.78 -4.78 2.10
CA ALA A 23 -8.27 -6.12 1.77
C ALA A 23 -8.28 -6.42 0.26
N THR A 24 -8.21 -5.39 -0.58
CA THR A 24 -8.32 -5.50 -2.04
C THR A 24 -7.21 -4.76 -2.75
N VAL A 25 -6.86 -5.23 -3.95
CA VAL A 25 -5.86 -4.58 -4.80
C VAL A 25 -6.27 -3.14 -5.15
N GLY A 26 -7.58 -2.87 -5.31
CA GLY A 26 -8.07 -1.51 -5.56
C GLY A 26 -7.83 -0.54 -4.39
N GLN A 27 -7.95 -1.02 -3.15
CA GLN A 27 -7.62 -0.21 -1.96
C GLN A 27 -6.12 0.07 -1.88
N ALA A 28 -5.28 -0.92 -2.22
CA ALA A 28 -3.83 -0.73 -2.28
C ALA A 28 -3.46 0.37 -3.29
N ILE A 29 -4.01 0.29 -4.51
CA ILE A 29 -3.78 1.28 -5.57
C ILE A 29 -4.26 2.67 -5.14
N SER A 30 -5.46 2.76 -4.55
CA SER A 30 -6.00 4.04 -4.08
C SER A 30 -5.11 4.68 -3.01
N TYR A 31 -4.52 3.87 -2.13
CA TYR A 31 -3.59 4.36 -1.11
C TYR A 31 -2.28 4.86 -1.72
N ILE A 32 -1.71 4.10 -2.66
CA ILE A 32 -0.50 4.47 -3.40
C ILE A 32 -0.72 5.79 -4.18
N GLU A 33 -1.88 5.95 -4.81
CA GLU A 33 -2.23 7.18 -5.53
C GLU A 33 -2.43 8.39 -4.62
N ALA A 34 -2.99 8.18 -3.42
CA ALA A 34 -3.20 9.26 -2.44
C ALA A 34 -1.91 9.70 -1.73
N ALA A 35 -0.91 8.82 -1.65
CA ALA A 35 0.40 9.11 -1.05
C ALA A 35 1.36 9.86 -2.00
N LYS A 36 1.00 9.97 -3.28
CA LYS A 36 1.77 10.65 -4.33
C LYS A 36 1.41 12.12 -4.45
#